data_AF-A0A352HPF6-F1
#
_entry.id   AF-A0A352HPF6-F1
#
_cell.length_a   1.000
_cell.length_b   1.000
_cell.length_c   1.000
_cell.angle_alpha   90.00
_cell.angle_beta   90.00
_cell.angle_gamma   90.00
#
_symmetry.space_group_name_H-M   'P 1'
#
loop_
_entity.id
_entity.type
_entity.pdbx_description
1 polymer ?
#
loop_
_entity_poly.entity_id
_entity_poly.type
_entity_poly.pdbx_seq_one_letter_code
_entity_poly.pdbx_strand_id
1 'polypeptide(L)'
;MASTTNSCSFIDTILPVMGSTPSAIAKTDIIWDENQRMFITNQYTSAAGHTYYLGVRFCDQFITVIHVGMYYNWTYLDGIDIYAFDGYEKRLISQKKFGKEFYNEVLVRRTVEETLANHVSAQAKMLGRNINIKEIGAEISRLVDKSYCSLLDNPDTIKKLDAVRPILESELRAS
;
A
#
# COMPACT_ATOMS: atom_id res chain seq x y z
N MET A 1 42.22 -19.93 14.33
CA MET A 1 41.04 -20.77 14.06
C MET A 1 40.02 -19.94 13.29
N ALA A 2 39.45 -20.56 12.26
CA ALA A 2 38.32 -20.17 11.41
C ALA A 2 38.34 -18.80 10.70
N SER A 3 38.45 -18.87 9.38
CA SER A 3 37.75 -17.96 8.47
C SER A 3 37.41 -18.77 7.21
N THR A 4 36.14 -19.15 7.08
CA THR A 4 35.58 -19.78 5.88
C THR A 4 35.14 -18.66 4.96
N THR A 5 35.90 -18.38 3.90
CA THR A 5 35.50 -17.42 2.87
C THR A 5 34.67 -18.12 1.80
N ASN A 6 33.38 -17.77 1.74
CA ASN A 6 32.42 -18.20 0.73
C ASN A 6 32.90 -17.80 -0.68
N SER A 7 33.18 -18.80 -1.52
CA SER A 7 33.48 -18.60 -2.94
C SER A 7 32.19 -18.37 -3.73
N CYS A 8 32.05 -17.19 -4.37
CA CYS A 8 31.02 -16.95 -5.37
C CYS A 8 31.44 -17.66 -6.67
N SER A 9 30.63 -18.58 -7.15
CA SER A 9 30.98 -19.44 -8.28
C SER A 9 30.75 -18.70 -9.61
N PHE A 10 31.47 -19.10 -10.66
CA PHE A 10 31.24 -18.60 -12.03
C PHE A 10 29.78 -18.77 -12.50
N ILE A 11 29.09 -19.80 -11.97
CA ILE A 11 27.67 -20.04 -12.23
C ILE A 11 26.82 -18.89 -11.66
N ASP A 12 27.12 -18.37 -10.48
CA ASP A 12 26.38 -17.26 -9.86
C ASP A 12 26.53 -15.94 -10.64
N THR A 13 27.54 -15.85 -11.52
CA THR A 13 27.77 -14.69 -12.40
C THR A 13 26.96 -14.79 -13.70
N ILE A 14 26.64 -16.00 -14.16
CA ILE A 14 25.88 -16.26 -15.39
C ILE A 14 24.38 -16.43 -15.07
N LEU A 15 24.07 -17.04 -13.93
CA LEU A 15 22.73 -17.24 -13.41
C LEU A 15 22.68 -16.61 -12.01
N PRO A 16 22.29 -15.33 -11.89
CA PRO A 16 22.14 -14.73 -10.57
C PRO A 16 21.14 -15.56 -9.76
N VAL A 17 21.48 -15.82 -8.49
CA VAL A 17 20.56 -16.52 -7.59
C VAL A 17 19.24 -15.75 -7.57
N MET A 18 18.12 -16.44 -7.79
CA MET A 18 16.77 -15.84 -7.76
C MET A 18 16.62 -14.93 -6.54
N GLY A 19 16.38 -13.64 -6.78
CA GLY A 19 16.23 -12.63 -5.73
C GLY A 19 17.50 -11.84 -5.35
N SER A 20 18.67 -12.15 -5.92
CA SER A 20 19.88 -11.39 -5.62
C SER A 20 20.07 -10.19 -6.57
N THR A 21 19.97 -8.98 -6.03
CA THR A 21 20.61 -7.78 -6.60
C THR A 21 21.19 -6.96 -5.45
N PRO A 22 22.52 -6.79 -5.36
CA PRO A 22 23.12 -5.87 -4.40
C PRO A 22 23.10 -4.46 -4.99
N SER A 23 22.13 -3.65 -4.57
CA SER A 23 22.13 -2.19 -4.78
C SER A 23 21.53 -1.52 -3.56
N ALA A 24 22.40 -1.00 -2.70
CA ALA A 24 22.03 -0.12 -1.61
C ALA A 24 21.24 1.07 -2.18
N ILE A 25 20.06 1.33 -1.61
CA ILE A 25 19.16 2.50 -1.81
C ILE A 25 17.99 2.35 -2.82
N ALA A 26 17.79 1.23 -3.53
CA ALA A 26 16.60 1.11 -4.40
C ALA A 26 16.05 -0.32 -4.54
N LYS A 27 15.29 -0.77 -3.55
CA LYS A 27 14.20 -1.74 -3.73
C LYS A 27 13.26 -1.58 -2.55
N THR A 28 12.11 -0.96 -2.78
CA THR A 28 10.96 -1.11 -1.89
C THR A 28 10.55 -2.57 -2.01
N ASP A 29 11.10 -3.44 -1.16
CA ASP A 29 10.60 -4.80 -1.06
C ASP A 29 9.20 -4.70 -0.49
N ILE A 30 8.25 -5.20 -1.27
CA ILE A 30 6.85 -5.22 -0.92
C ILE A 30 6.53 -6.68 -0.60
N ILE A 31 6.23 -6.95 0.66
CA ILE A 31 5.92 -8.31 1.13
C ILE A 31 4.46 -8.37 1.56
N TRP A 32 3.81 -9.50 1.32
CA TRP A 32 2.47 -9.72 1.86
C TRP A 32 2.58 -10.06 3.35
N ASP A 33 1.83 -9.34 4.19
CA ASP A 33 1.66 -9.63 5.60
C ASP A 33 0.29 -10.26 5.85
N GLU A 34 0.28 -11.54 6.24
CA GLU A 34 -0.95 -12.30 6.45
C GLU A 34 -1.74 -11.80 7.67
N ASN A 35 -1.07 -11.30 8.70
CA ASN A 35 -1.72 -10.83 9.93
C ASN A 35 -2.50 -9.54 9.69
N GLN A 36 -1.95 -8.66 8.86
CA GLN A 36 -2.52 -7.35 8.54
C GLN A 36 -3.31 -7.34 7.23
N ARG A 37 -3.29 -8.46 6.50
CA ARG A 37 -3.95 -8.66 5.20
C ARG A 37 -3.68 -7.50 4.24
N MET A 38 -2.40 -7.16 4.10
CA MET A 38 -1.95 -6.11 3.20
C MET A 38 -0.51 -6.35 2.79
N PHE A 39 -0.11 -5.68 1.72
CA PHE A 39 1.29 -5.59 1.35
C PHE A 39 1.96 -4.53 2.21
N ILE A 40 3.17 -4.80 2.70
CA ILE A 40 3.94 -3.84 3.48
C ILE A 40 5.30 -3.59 2.83
N THR A 41 5.76 -2.34 2.91
CA THR A 41 7.11 -1.98 2.50
C THR A 41 8.12 -2.29 3.60
N ASN A 42 9.40 -2.30 3.24
CA ASN A 42 10.48 -2.18 4.21
C ASN A 42 10.26 -0.97 5.13
N GLN A 43 10.75 -1.10 6.37
CA GLN A 43 10.75 0.00 7.33
C GLN A 43 11.75 1.08 6.90
N TYR A 44 11.42 2.33 7.20
CA TYR A 44 12.31 3.47 7.03
C TYR A 44 12.29 4.35 8.28
N THR A 45 13.38 5.05 8.53
CA THR A 45 13.49 5.98 9.67
C THR A 45 13.55 7.40 9.14
N SER A 46 12.63 8.25 9.60
CA SER A 46 12.62 9.67 9.23
C SER A 46 13.80 10.42 9.82
N ALA A 47 14.06 11.63 9.31
CA ALA A 47 15.10 12.52 9.87
C ALA A 47 14.89 12.85 11.36
N ALA A 48 13.65 12.75 11.86
CA ALA A 48 13.32 12.94 13.26
C ALA A 48 13.55 11.69 14.14
N GLY A 49 14.05 10.59 13.56
CA GLY A 49 14.34 9.33 14.27
C GLY A 49 13.10 8.46 14.53
N HIS A 50 11.99 8.71 13.83
CA HIS A 50 10.78 7.88 13.93
C HIS A 50 10.77 6.82 12.83
N THR A 51 10.43 5.58 13.18
CA THR A 51 10.38 4.47 12.22
C THR A 51 8.96 4.29 11.69
N TYR A 52 8.85 4.05 10.39
CA TYR A 52 7.60 3.89 9.67
C TYR A 52 7.69 2.75 8.66
N TYR A 53 6.54 2.29 8.21
CA TYR A 53 6.39 1.52 6.97
C TYR A 53 5.09 1.92 6.28
N LEU A 54 4.97 1.58 5.00
CA LEU A 54 3.72 1.75 4.26
C LEU A 54 3.00 0.41 4.16
N GLY A 55 1.74 0.41 4.55
CA GLY A 55 0.77 -0.63 4.22
C GLY A 55 0.07 -0.31 2.90
N VAL A 56 -0.18 -1.30 2.06
CA VAL A 56 -0.75 -1.13 0.74
C VAL A 56 -1.84 -2.17 0.53
N ARG A 57 -3.05 -1.68 0.28
CA ARG A 57 -4.20 -2.48 -0.16
C ARG A 57 -4.63 -1.99 -1.52
N PHE A 58 -5.01 -2.89 -2.40
CA PHE A 58 -5.52 -2.53 -3.71
C PHE A 58 -6.64 -3.44 -4.15
N CYS A 59 -7.56 -2.89 -4.92
CA CYS A 59 -8.51 -3.64 -5.75
C CYS A 59 -8.36 -3.16 -7.20
N ASP A 60 -9.25 -3.56 -8.09
CA ASP A 60 -9.15 -3.17 -9.50
C ASP A 60 -9.35 -1.66 -9.71
N GLN A 61 -10.07 -1.00 -8.80
CA GLN A 61 -10.53 0.38 -8.94
C GLN A 61 -9.67 1.41 -8.20
N PHE A 62 -9.08 1.03 -7.07
CA PHE A 62 -8.34 1.95 -6.21
C PHE A 62 -7.24 1.26 -5.41
N ILE A 63 -6.36 2.10 -4.85
CA ILE A 63 -5.29 1.74 -3.93
C ILE A 63 -5.43 2.57 -2.67
N THR A 64 -5.24 1.92 -1.55
CA THR A 64 -5.08 2.56 -0.24
C THR A 64 -3.63 2.39 0.20
N VAL A 65 -2.94 3.51 0.39
CA VAL A 65 -1.63 3.59 1.03
C VAL A 65 -1.83 4.03 2.47
N ILE A 66 -1.34 3.24 3.41
CA ILE A 66 -1.52 3.42 4.85
C ILE A 66 -0.16 3.73 5.43
N HIS A 67 0.01 4.94 5.95
CA HIS A 67 1.25 5.35 6.62
C HIS A 67 1.18 4.89 8.06
N VAL A 68 2.05 3.95 8.43
CA VAL A 68 2.08 3.35 9.76
C VAL A 68 3.38 3.75 10.45
N GLY A 69 3.24 4.44 11.58
CA GLY A 69 4.35 4.73 12.46
C GLY A 69 4.51 3.65 13.52
N MET A 70 5.76 3.38 13.88
CA MET A 70 6.14 2.43 14.90
C MET A 70 6.61 3.17 16.16
N TYR A 71 6.12 2.75 17.31
CA TYR A 71 6.56 3.28 18.60
C TYR A 71 6.68 2.14 19.62
N TYR A 72 7.91 1.78 19.97
CA TYR A 72 8.23 0.59 20.77
C TYR A 72 7.53 -0.67 20.28
N ASN A 73 6.52 -1.16 21.02
CA ASN A 73 5.80 -2.40 20.76
C ASN A 73 4.41 -2.18 20.14
N TRP A 74 4.06 -0.96 19.73
CA TRP A 74 2.80 -0.67 19.08
C TRP A 74 2.98 0.18 17.82
N THR A 75 1.94 0.16 16.99
CA THR A 75 1.86 0.91 15.74
C THR A 75 0.73 1.93 15.80
N TYR A 76 0.93 3.08 15.17
CA TYR A 76 -0.08 4.12 15.04
C TYR A 76 -0.33 4.45 13.58
N LEU A 77 -1.55 4.86 13.30
CA LEU A 77 -1.95 5.39 12.01
C LEU A 77 -1.45 6.84 11.92
N ASP A 78 -0.59 7.10 10.94
CA ASP A 78 -0.07 8.44 10.62
C ASP A 78 -0.84 9.09 9.46
N GLY A 79 -1.26 8.26 8.50
CA GLY A 79 -1.91 8.72 7.28
C GLY A 79 -2.63 7.64 6.50
N ILE A 80 -3.63 8.04 5.73
CA ILE A 80 -4.27 7.22 4.69
C ILE A 80 -4.37 8.06 3.43
N ASP A 81 -3.79 7.55 2.35
CA ASP A 81 -3.91 8.10 1.01
C ASP A 81 -4.66 7.12 0.12
N ILE A 82 -5.59 7.63 -0.68
CA ILE A 82 -6.42 6.84 -1.58
C ILE A 82 -6.21 7.32 -3.00
N TYR A 83 -5.83 6.40 -3.87
CA TYR A 83 -5.57 6.64 -5.29
C TYR A 83 -6.54 5.84 -6.15
N ALA A 84 -7.02 6.40 -7.25
CA ALA A 84 -7.70 5.67 -8.32
C ALA A 84 -6.83 5.64 -9.59
N PHE A 85 -7.12 4.69 -10.47
CA PHE A 85 -6.42 4.52 -11.75
C PHE A 85 -7.36 4.79 -12.91
N ASP A 86 -6.97 5.70 -13.79
CA ASP A 86 -7.68 5.99 -15.05
C ASP A 86 -6.90 5.35 -16.21
N GLY A 87 -6.85 4.02 -16.23
CA GLY A 87 -6.19 3.22 -17.27
C GLY A 87 -4.65 3.21 -17.25
N TYR A 88 -4.00 4.35 -17.01
CA TYR A 88 -2.53 4.47 -16.94
C TYR A 88 -2.04 5.49 -15.90
N GLU A 89 -2.82 6.54 -15.61
CA GLU A 89 -2.41 7.58 -14.66
C GLU A 89 -3.11 7.41 -13.30
N LYS A 90 -2.33 7.58 -12.23
CA LYS A 90 -2.84 7.64 -10.87
C LYS A 90 -3.50 9.00 -10.62
N ARG A 91 -4.65 8.99 -9.94
CA ARG A 91 -5.31 10.19 -9.43
C ARG A 91 -5.48 10.07 -7.93
N LEU A 92 -4.94 11.03 -7.19
CA LEU A 92 -5.20 11.14 -5.75
C LEU A 92 -6.68 11.48 -5.53
N ILE A 93 -7.40 10.62 -4.83
CA ILE A 93 -8.78 10.87 -4.38
C ILE A 93 -8.76 11.67 -3.08
N SER A 94 -7.90 11.27 -2.13
CA SER A 94 -7.85 11.87 -0.81
C SER A 94 -6.54 11.55 -0.12
N GLN A 95 -6.09 12.48 0.73
CA GLN A 95 -5.02 12.30 1.69
C GLN A 95 -5.53 12.74 3.06
N LYS A 96 -5.44 11.85 4.05
CA LYS A 96 -5.87 12.12 5.42
C LYS A 96 -4.74 11.83 6.39
N LYS A 97 -4.33 12.85 7.15
CA LYS A 97 -3.35 12.71 8.24
C LYS A 97 -4.05 12.45 9.56
N PHE A 98 -3.38 11.72 10.44
CA PHE A 98 -3.87 11.32 11.76
C PHE A 98 -2.91 11.79 12.84
N GLY A 99 -3.44 12.08 14.03
CA GLY A 99 -2.67 12.57 15.18
C GLY A 99 -1.98 11.46 15.97
N LYS A 100 -1.40 10.45 15.30
CA LYS A 100 -0.83 9.23 15.91
C LYS A 100 -1.85 8.37 16.67
N GLU A 101 -3.03 8.21 16.09
CA GLU A 101 -4.07 7.31 16.62
C GLU A 101 -3.60 5.86 16.57
N PHE A 102 -3.95 5.02 17.54
CA PHE A 102 -3.61 3.59 17.50
C PHE A 102 -4.07 2.97 16.18
N TYR A 103 -3.18 2.19 15.54
CA TYR A 103 -3.56 1.50 14.31
C TYR A 103 -4.74 0.57 14.60
N ASN A 104 -5.82 0.77 13.85
CA ASN A 104 -7.05 0.01 13.99
C ASN A 104 -7.63 -0.25 12.61
N GLU A 105 -7.73 -1.52 12.23
CA GLU A 105 -8.23 -1.93 10.92
C GLU A 105 -9.66 -1.43 10.64
N VAL A 106 -10.53 -1.44 11.66
CA VAL A 106 -11.92 -0.95 11.55
C VAL A 106 -11.94 0.55 11.25
N LEU A 107 -11.04 1.32 11.87
CA LEU A 107 -10.88 2.74 11.60
C LEU A 107 -10.39 3.00 10.16
N VAL A 108 -9.38 2.23 9.73
CA VAL A 108 -8.85 2.31 8.35
C VAL A 108 -9.96 2.02 7.36
N ARG A 109 -10.67 0.89 7.55
CA ARG A 109 -11.76 0.45 6.67
C ARG A 109 -12.86 1.50 6.56
N ARG A 110 -13.39 1.96 7.69
CA ARG A 110 -14.44 2.98 7.73
C ARG A 110 -13.98 4.27 7.04
N THR A 111 -12.75 4.70 7.28
CA THR A 111 -12.20 5.90 6.64
C THR A 111 -12.18 5.76 5.12
N VAL A 112 -11.76 4.61 4.60
CA VAL A 112 -11.71 4.34 3.16
C VAL A 112 -13.12 4.30 2.57
N GLU A 113 -14.05 3.57 3.19
CA GLU A 113 -15.44 3.46 2.74
C GLU A 113 -16.13 4.84 2.69
N GLU A 114 -16.04 5.62 3.77
CA GLU A 114 -16.63 6.96 3.83
C GLU A 114 -16.02 7.89 2.76
N THR A 115 -14.69 7.85 2.58
CA THR A 115 -14.00 8.69 1.61
C THR A 115 -14.41 8.38 0.18
N LEU A 116 -14.43 7.09 -0.18
CA LEU A 116 -14.83 6.67 -1.52
C LEU A 116 -16.31 6.94 -1.80
N ALA A 117 -17.20 6.67 -0.83
CA ALA A 117 -18.63 6.94 -0.97
C ALA A 117 -18.91 8.45 -1.17
N ASN A 118 -18.21 9.30 -0.40
CA ASN A 118 -18.29 10.75 -0.56
C ASN A 118 -17.76 11.21 -1.93
N HIS A 119 -16.63 10.66 -2.39
CA HIS A 119 -16.07 10.98 -3.69
C HIS A 119 -17.02 10.61 -4.84
N VAL A 120 -17.53 9.38 -4.86
CA VAL A 120 -18.47 8.91 -5.89
C VAL A 120 -19.75 9.74 -5.87
N SER A 121 -20.29 10.04 -4.68
CA SER A 121 -21.49 10.87 -4.54
C SER A 121 -21.28 12.29 -5.04
N ALA A 122 -20.10 12.88 -4.81
CA ALA A 122 -19.76 14.21 -5.33
C ALA A 122 -19.66 14.21 -6.87
N GLN A 123 -18.96 13.23 -7.45
CA GLN A 123 -18.83 13.08 -8.90
C GLN A 123 -20.19 12.84 -9.58
N ALA A 124 -21.04 12.01 -8.98
CA ALA A 124 -22.38 11.75 -9.46
C ALA A 124 -23.24 13.02 -9.56
N LYS A 125 -23.21 13.85 -8.50
CA LYS A 125 -23.92 15.14 -8.46
C LYS A 125 -23.41 16.08 -9.55
N MET A 126 -22.10 16.15 -9.75
CA MET A 126 -21.50 16.98 -10.81
C MET A 126 -21.95 16.54 -12.21
N LEU A 127 -22.13 15.24 -12.43
CA LEU A 127 -22.62 14.66 -13.68
C LEU A 127 -24.15 14.72 -13.83
N GLY A 128 -24.87 15.32 -12.88
CA GLY A 128 -26.34 15.39 -12.90
C GLY A 128 -27.02 14.03 -12.72
N ARG A 129 -26.31 13.02 -12.21
CA ARG A 129 -26.87 11.67 -12.00
C ARG A 129 -27.55 11.60 -10.63
N ASN A 130 -28.79 11.14 -10.63
CA ASN A 130 -29.47 10.75 -9.39
C ASN A 130 -29.00 9.33 -9.04
N ILE A 131 -28.37 9.17 -7.87
CA ILE A 131 -27.87 7.87 -7.41
C ILE A 131 -28.39 7.59 -6.01
N ASN A 132 -28.79 6.34 -5.79
CA ASN A 132 -29.17 5.83 -4.49
C ASN A 132 -27.93 5.67 -3.59
N ILE A 133 -27.85 6.48 -2.52
CA ILE A 133 -26.73 6.49 -1.57
C ILE A 133 -26.53 5.12 -0.91
N LYS A 134 -27.61 4.37 -0.65
CA LYS A 134 -27.52 3.04 -0.04
C LYS A 134 -26.85 2.03 -0.98
N GLU A 135 -27.16 2.09 -2.27
CA GLU A 135 -26.54 1.23 -3.28
C GLU A 135 -25.05 1.59 -3.46
N ILE A 136 -24.70 2.87 -3.47
CA ILE A 136 -23.28 3.29 -3.47
C ILE A 136 -22.56 2.71 -2.25
N GLY A 137 -23.12 2.87 -1.05
CA GLY A 137 -22.49 2.38 0.18
C GLY A 137 -22.23 0.87 0.15
N ALA A 138 -23.22 0.09 -0.32
CA ALA A 138 -23.09 -1.36 -0.45
C ALA A 138 -22.00 -1.75 -1.47
N GLU A 139 -21.96 -1.09 -2.62
CA GLU A 139 -20.96 -1.38 -3.65
C GLU A 139 -19.55 -0.95 -3.20
N ILE A 140 -19.41 0.20 -2.56
CA ILE A 140 -18.13 0.64 -1.99
C ILE A 140 -17.63 -0.34 -0.94
N SER A 141 -18.49 -0.80 -0.02
CA SER A 141 -18.08 -1.78 0.99
C SER A 141 -17.61 -3.09 0.35
N ARG A 142 -18.31 -3.55 -0.71
CA ARG A 142 -17.90 -4.73 -1.50
C ARG A 142 -16.53 -4.53 -2.18
N LEU A 143 -16.25 -3.36 -2.72
CA LEU A 143 -14.95 -3.05 -3.33
C LEU A 143 -13.84 -2.97 -2.29
N VAL A 144 -14.13 -2.39 -1.12
CA VAL A 144 -13.20 -2.33 0.00
C VAL A 144 -12.91 -3.74 0.50
N ASP A 145 -13.89 -4.61 0.68
CA ASP A 145 -13.70 -6.02 1.06
C ASP A 145 -12.69 -6.74 0.16
N LYS A 146 -12.79 -6.54 -1.16
CA LYS A 146 -11.85 -7.14 -2.12
C LYS A 146 -10.40 -6.71 -1.91
N SER A 147 -10.18 -5.50 -1.38
CA SER A 147 -8.83 -5.01 -1.09
C SER A 147 -8.17 -5.66 0.15
N TYR A 148 -8.94 -6.43 0.94
CA TYR A 148 -8.47 -7.19 2.10
C TYR A 148 -8.25 -8.68 1.82
N CYS A 149 -8.59 -9.16 0.62
CA CYS A 149 -8.32 -10.53 0.23
C CYS A 149 -6.83 -10.70 -0.09
N SER A 150 -6.25 -11.87 0.22
CA SER A 150 -4.93 -12.22 -0.29
C SER A 150 -5.01 -12.28 -1.81
N LEU A 151 -4.23 -11.43 -2.47
CA LEU A 151 -4.16 -11.38 -3.93
C LEU A 151 -3.02 -12.26 -4.44
N LEU A 152 -2.30 -12.98 -3.58
CA LEU A 152 -1.14 -13.78 -3.97
C LEU A 152 -1.47 -14.88 -4.99
N ASP A 153 -2.68 -15.44 -4.93
CA ASP A 153 -3.15 -16.45 -5.89
C ASP A 153 -3.60 -15.85 -7.24
N ASN A 154 -3.69 -14.52 -7.34
CA ASN A 154 -4.05 -13.84 -8.57
C ASN A 154 -2.78 -13.54 -9.38
N PRO A 155 -2.64 -14.07 -10.61
CA PRO A 155 -1.45 -13.87 -11.44
C PRO A 155 -1.22 -12.39 -11.84
N ASP A 156 -2.25 -11.54 -11.81
CA ASP A 156 -2.14 -10.12 -12.13
C ASP A 156 -1.68 -9.27 -10.93
N THR A 157 -1.54 -9.86 -9.75
CA THR A 157 -1.10 -9.15 -8.53
C THR A 157 0.28 -8.56 -8.65
N ILE A 158 1.21 -9.28 -9.28
CA ILE A 158 2.56 -8.75 -9.54
C ILE A 158 2.49 -7.53 -10.46
N LYS A 159 1.67 -7.59 -11.52
CA LYS A 159 1.49 -6.44 -12.44
C LYS A 159 0.90 -5.24 -11.71
N LYS A 160 -0.09 -5.47 -10.84
CA LYS A 160 -0.69 -4.41 -10.01
C LYS A 160 0.36 -3.80 -9.09
N LEU A 161 1.12 -4.62 -8.34
CA LEU A 161 2.21 -4.18 -7.47
C LEU A 161 3.26 -3.35 -8.21
N ASP A 162 3.66 -3.78 -9.41
CA ASP A 162 4.61 -3.03 -10.23
C ASP A 162 4.03 -1.69 -10.71
N ALA A 163 2.73 -1.60 -10.99
CA ALA A 163 2.06 -0.34 -11.27
C ALA A 163 1.98 0.59 -10.05
N VAL A 164 1.90 0.04 -8.82
CA VAL A 164 1.90 0.83 -7.57
C VAL A 164 3.31 1.26 -7.17
N ARG A 165 4.35 0.52 -7.54
CA ARG A 165 5.72 0.73 -7.06
C ARG A 165 6.19 2.19 -7.17
N PRO A 166 5.98 2.92 -8.28
CA PRO A 166 6.37 4.34 -8.37
C PRO A 166 5.63 5.23 -7.37
N ILE A 167 4.41 4.88 -6.97
CA ILE A 167 3.64 5.58 -5.93
C ILE A 167 4.34 5.40 -4.59
N LEU A 168 4.63 4.16 -4.23
CA LEU A 168 5.26 3.85 -2.94
C LEU A 168 6.65 4.48 -2.85
N GLU A 169 7.43 4.42 -3.92
CA GLU A 169 8.74 5.09 -3.97
C GLU A 169 8.62 6.61 -3.82
N SER A 170 7.58 7.24 -4.40
CA SER A 170 7.34 8.67 -4.22
C SER A 170 6.94 9.03 -2.79
N GLU A 171 6.10 8.23 -2.14
CA GLU A 171 5.67 8.43 -0.75
C GLU A 171 6.84 8.24 0.23
N LEU A 172 7.65 7.20 0.02
CA LEU A 172 8.83 6.93 0.84
C LEU A 172 9.90 8.02 0.74
N ARG A 173 10.06 8.64 -0.44
CA ARG A 173 11.01 9.77 -0.62
C ARG A 173 10.51 11.09 -0.04
N ALA A 174 9.20 11.25 0.11
CA ALA A 174 8.59 12.46 0.65
C ALA A 174 8.56 12.49 2.20
N SER A 175 8.96 11.38 2.84
CA SER A 175 8.91 11.14 4.29
C SER A 175 10.28 11.28 4.95
#